data_AF-A0A024UP63-F1
#
_entry.id   AF-A0A024UP63-F1
#
_cell.length_a   1.000
_cell.length_b   1.000
_cell.length_c   1.000
_cell.angle_alpha   90.00
_cell.angle_beta   90.00
_cell.angle_gamma   90.00
#
_symmetry.space_group_name_H-M   'P 1'
#
loop_
_entity.id
_entity.type
_entity.pdbx_description
1 polymer ?
#
loop_
_entity_poly.entity_id
_entity_poly.type
_entity_poly.pdbx_seq_one_letter_code
_entity_poly.pdbx_strand_id
1 'polypeptide(L)'
;MDREMDDASSAEEPLLTDEERGADGGEQRIPWQPPPTEYLGSKVKYFRRLQKDWVSLSPPAKATKPPSVYPPPHVLPPAAFVRGASEENLAPSSSNRVFQSSWATVFSIWNTMIGSTLVALPYGFSCSGVLLGIGIVILVGVICCYTCNLVVRYGKDFPDFGDLMQYHFGQRAQVLTLSVSVFVLLGACIAYHVLMKQCAYTVFHAAFDWLHIQVHWSPAAAAFIVCLLFPLTNVKDFSTLVFLNSFGIPFLVFTIYFITFHGIRAIATHAPMDAIEFGAKSTFGVLGGIVTLSFFIHNAIQPIIRNSNPAHYTRDVTVAYVLVGISYTAVGVLGYVGFPRGHPFQQNFLDAFPVEYVGHDMNNWR
;
A
#
# COMPACT_ATOMS: atom_id res chain seq x y z
N MET A 1 25.58 31.49 -42.44
CA MET A 1 24.17 31.72 -42.84
C MET A 1 23.39 31.19 -41.66
N ASP A 2 23.43 31.99 -40.61
CA ASP A 2 23.11 31.63 -39.24
C ASP A 2 22.28 32.79 -38.72
N ARG A 3 21.09 32.50 -38.20
CA ARG A 3 20.27 33.49 -37.54
C ARG A 3 19.84 32.90 -36.22
N GLU A 4 20.53 33.38 -35.19
CA GLU A 4 20.21 33.21 -33.77
C GLU A 4 18.75 33.61 -33.52
N MET A 5 18.04 32.78 -32.76
CA MET A 5 16.75 33.10 -32.16
C MET A 5 17.02 33.79 -30.83
N ASP A 6 16.94 35.12 -30.82
CA ASP A 6 16.91 35.90 -29.59
C ASP A 6 15.47 36.11 -29.10
N ASP A 7 15.31 35.78 -27.83
CA ASP A 7 14.43 36.31 -26.79
C ASP A 7 12.90 36.38 -26.98
N ALA A 8 12.27 35.41 -26.32
CA ALA A 8 10.90 35.50 -25.80
C ALA A 8 10.88 36.34 -24.50
N SER A 9 10.96 37.66 -24.63
CA SER A 9 10.66 38.61 -23.54
C SER A 9 9.43 39.46 -23.88
N SER A 10 8.23 38.87 -23.80
CA SER A 10 6.97 39.63 -24.01
C SER A 10 5.75 38.93 -23.39
N ALA A 11 5.88 38.32 -22.22
CA ALA A 11 4.75 37.69 -21.56
C ALA A 11 4.79 37.87 -20.05
N GLU A 12 4.71 39.12 -19.60
CA GLU A 12 4.28 39.48 -18.24
C GLU A 12 3.96 40.98 -18.21
N GLU A 13 2.72 41.35 -18.54
CA GLU A 13 2.14 42.63 -18.11
C GLU A 13 0.85 42.31 -17.34
N PRO A 14 0.81 42.52 -16.02
CA PRO A 14 -0.41 42.37 -15.25
C PRO A 14 -1.38 43.52 -15.59
N LEU A 15 -2.64 43.17 -15.83
CA LEU A 15 -3.73 44.13 -16.02
C LEU A 15 -3.91 44.97 -14.75
N LEU A 16 -3.55 46.24 -14.84
CA LEU A 16 -3.80 47.24 -13.80
C LEU A 16 -5.31 47.42 -13.59
N THR A 17 -5.73 47.54 -12.33
CA THR A 17 -7.09 47.91 -11.93
C THR A 17 -7.38 49.36 -12.31
N ASP A 18 -8.65 49.68 -12.61
CA ASP A 18 -9.12 50.96 -13.17
C ASP A 18 -8.74 52.24 -12.37
N GLU A 19 -8.13 52.14 -11.20
CA GLU A 19 -7.66 53.27 -10.38
C GLU A 19 -6.27 53.81 -10.78
N GLU A 20 -5.45 53.10 -11.56
CA GLU A 20 -4.13 53.62 -12.00
C GLU A 20 -4.18 54.40 -13.34
N ARG A 21 -5.38 54.74 -13.81
CA ARG A 21 -5.63 55.30 -15.15
C ARG A 21 -5.33 56.80 -15.31
N GLY A 22 -4.55 57.38 -14.39
CA GLY A 22 -4.49 58.84 -14.22
C GLY A 22 -3.10 59.44 -14.17
N ALA A 23 -2.06 58.86 -14.76
CA ALA A 23 -0.74 59.50 -14.78
C ALA A 23 0.24 58.96 -15.83
N ASP A 24 -0.09 59.02 -17.13
CA ASP A 24 0.97 59.34 -18.10
C ASP A 24 0.42 59.79 -19.47
N GLY A 25 0.97 60.88 -19.99
CA GLY A 25 0.48 61.64 -21.14
C GLY A 25 0.91 61.10 -22.51
N GLY A 26 0.81 59.79 -22.75
CA GLY A 26 1.07 59.18 -24.06
C GLY A 26 -0.19 58.54 -24.63
N GLU A 27 -0.56 58.88 -25.88
CA GLU A 27 -1.64 58.20 -26.61
C GLU A 27 -1.28 56.73 -26.85
N GLN A 28 -1.56 55.87 -25.86
CA GLN A 28 -1.55 54.43 -26.04
C GLN A 28 -2.71 54.07 -26.99
N ARG A 29 -2.38 53.61 -28.20
CA ARG A 29 -3.37 53.08 -29.14
C ARG A 29 -4.06 51.88 -28.51
N ILE A 30 -5.26 52.11 -27.99
CA ILE A 30 -6.12 51.07 -27.45
C ILE A 30 -6.55 50.17 -28.62
N PRO A 31 -6.32 48.84 -28.57
CA PRO A 31 -6.83 47.94 -29.58
C PRO A 31 -8.36 48.07 -29.67
N TRP A 32 -8.89 48.36 -30.85
CA TRP A 32 -10.33 48.49 -31.07
C TRP A 32 -11.03 47.18 -30.66
N GLN A 33 -12.02 47.28 -29.77
CA GLN A 33 -12.83 46.13 -29.35
C GLN A 33 -14.23 46.25 -29.95
N PRO A 34 -14.72 45.20 -30.64
CA PRO A 34 -16.08 45.22 -31.21
C PRO A 34 -17.15 45.29 -30.11
N PRO A 35 -18.29 45.97 -30.37
CA PRO A 35 -19.42 46.02 -29.44
C PRO A 35 -19.90 44.61 -29.06
N PRO A 36 -20.27 44.36 -27.78
CA PRO A 36 -20.67 43.01 -27.31
C PRO A 36 -21.90 42.44 -28.02
N THR A 37 -22.73 43.29 -28.60
CA THR A 37 -23.98 42.96 -29.29
C THR A 37 -23.78 42.55 -30.75
N GLU A 38 -22.59 42.83 -31.32
CA GLU A 38 -22.28 42.54 -32.70
C GLU A 38 -21.71 41.13 -32.87
N TYR A 39 -21.89 40.54 -34.06
CA TYR A 39 -21.42 39.19 -34.37
C TYR A 39 -19.91 39.01 -34.09
N LEU A 40 -19.10 40.02 -34.41
CA LEU A 40 -17.66 40.01 -34.11
C LEU A 40 -17.38 40.01 -32.61
N GLY A 41 -18.15 40.76 -31.81
CA GLY A 41 -18.00 40.79 -30.34
C GLY A 41 -18.22 39.43 -29.70
N SER A 42 -19.22 38.70 -30.18
CA SER A 42 -19.50 37.33 -29.73
C SER A 42 -18.38 36.35 -30.09
N LYS A 43 -17.80 36.48 -31.30
CA LYS A 43 -16.65 35.67 -31.73
C LYS A 43 -15.40 35.95 -30.89
N VAL A 44 -15.06 37.23 -30.66
CA VAL A 44 -13.88 37.60 -29.85
C VAL A 44 -14.02 37.09 -28.42
N LYS A 45 -15.24 37.14 -27.84
CA LYS A 45 -15.52 36.60 -26.51
C LYS A 45 -15.36 35.07 -26.45
N TYR A 46 -15.79 34.36 -27.50
CA TYR A 46 -15.61 32.92 -27.61
C TYR A 46 -14.13 32.54 -27.69
N PHE A 47 -13.35 33.19 -28.56
CA PHE A 47 -11.91 32.93 -28.68
C PHE A 47 -11.13 33.32 -27.42
N ARG A 48 -11.51 34.40 -26.73
CA ARG A 48 -10.88 34.79 -25.46
C ARG A 48 -11.14 33.77 -24.35
N ARG A 49 -12.33 33.15 -24.33
CA ARG A 49 -12.62 32.03 -23.42
C ARG A 49 -11.81 30.81 -23.78
N LEU A 50 -11.78 30.42 -25.06
CA LEU A 50 -10.94 29.32 -25.53
C LEU A 50 -9.46 29.52 -25.17
N GLN A 51 -8.92 30.72 -25.34
CA GLN A 51 -7.53 31.01 -25.00
C GLN A 51 -7.30 30.93 -23.49
N LYS A 52 -8.25 31.42 -22.67
CA LYS A 52 -8.17 31.32 -21.21
C LYS A 52 -8.24 29.86 -20.73
N ASP A 53 -9.12 29.08 -21.35
CA ASP A 53 -9.28 27.65 -21.09
C ASP A 53 -8.08 26.84 -21.64
N TRP A 54 -7.45 27.29 -22.72
CA TRP A 54 -6.23 26.68 -23.26
C TRP A 54 -5.02 26.92 -22.37
N VAL A 55 -4.89 28.12 -21.80
CA VAL A 55 -3.85 28.46 -20.83
C VAL A 55 -4.05 27.69 -19.52
N SER A 56 -5.30 27.45 -19.08
CA SER A 56 -5.56 26.61 -17.90
C SER A 56 -5.33 25.11 -18.14
N LEU A 57 -5.42 24.65 -19.39
CA LEU A 57 -5.10 23.27 -19.80
C LEU A 57 -3.61 23.06 -20.11
N SER A 58 -2.82 24.12 -20.27
CA SER A 58 -1.38 24.03 -20.49
C SER A 58 -0.66 24.01 -19.13
N PRO A 59 0.10 22.96 -18.78
CA PRO A 59 0.84 22.96 -17.53
C PRO A 59 1.87 24.09 -17.49
N PRO A 60 2.12 24.72 -16.32
CA PRO A 60 3.08 25.82 -16.21
C PRO A 60 4.47 25.35 -16.67
N ALA A 61 5.07 26.09 -17.62
CA ALA A 61 6.32 25.74 -18.30
C ALA A 61 7.59 25.77 -17.42
N LYS A 62 7.47 26.00 -16.11
CA LYS A 62 8.61 25.97 -15.18
C LYS A 62 8.54 24.70 -14.34
N ALA A 63 9.28 23.68 -14.76
CA ALA A 63 9.57 22.52 -13.94
C ALA A 63 10.35 22.97 -12.69
N THR A 64 9.67 23.06 -11.55
CA THR A 64 10.33 23.07 -10.25
C THR A 64 11.10 21.77 -10.12
N LYS A 65 12.43 21.85 -9.93
CA LYS A 65 13.25 20.66 -9.65
C LYS A 65 12.64 19.92 -8.46
N PRO A 66 12.31 18.62 -8.57
CA PRO A 66 11.83 17.88 -7.42
C PRO A 66 12.96 17.80 -6.37
N PRO A 67 12.66 17.91 -5.07
CA PRO A 67 13.66 17.70 -4.03
C PRO A 67 14.21 16.28 -4.16
N SER A 68 15.51 16.18 -4.44
CA SER A 68 16.27 14.93 -4.50
C SER A 68 16.39 14.32 -3.10
N VAL A 69 15.35 13.61 -2.67
CA VAL A 69 15.40 12.76 -1.47
C VAL A 69 14.97 11.35 -1.87
N TYR A 70 15.79 10.73 -2.72
CA TYR A 70 15.75 9.28 -2.90
C TYR A 70 16.90 8.68 -2.07
N PRO A 71 16.64 7.65 -1.24
CA PRO A 71 17.74 6.86 -0.70
C PRO A 71 18.55 6.30 -1.87
N PRO A 72 19.89 6.27 -1.78
CA PRO A 72 20.73 5.83 -2.87
C PRO A 72 20.33 4.43 -3.38
N PRO A 73 20.40 4.15 -4.69
CA PRO A 73 19.98 2.87 -5.28
C PRO A 73 20.78 1.65 -4.79
N HIS A 74 21.89 1.86 -4.07
CA HIS A 74 22.67 0.80 -3.43
C HIS A 74 22.16 0.44 -2.03
N VAL A 75 21.25 1.22 -1.44
CA VAL A 75 20.65 0.93 -0.13
C VAL A 75 19.42 0.04 -0.29
N LEU A 76 18.52 0.34 -1.23
CA LEU A 76 17.35 -0.49 -1.57
C LEU A 76 16.93 -0.31 -3.04
N PRO A 77 16.44 -1.37 -3.72
CA PRO A 77 15.99 -1.25 -5.10
C PRO A 77 14.70 -0.42 -5.19
N PRO A 78 14.52 0.39 -6.27
CA PRO A 78 13.28 1.13 -6.55
C PRO A 78 12.00 0.26 -6.58
N ALA A 79 12.18 -1.06 -6.62
CA ALA A 79 11.18 -2.10 -6.47
C ALA A 79 10.34 -2.05 -5.18
N ALA A 80 10.91 -1.55 -4.09
CA ALA A 80 10.29 -1.58 -2.78
C ALA A 80 9.23 -0.49 -2.57
N PHE A 81 9.05 0.41 -3.55
CA PHE A 81 8.23 1.61 -3.39
C PHE A 81 7.13 1.73 -4.45
N VAL A 82 5.92 2.06 -3.98
CA VAL A 82 4.78 2.46 -4.79
C VAL A 82 4.64 3.97 -4.63
N ARG A 83 4.74 4.73 -5.71
CA ARG A 83 4.52 6.19 -5.70
C ARG A 83 3.04 6.47 -5.37
N GLY A 84 2.79 7.16 -4.26
CA GLY A 84 1.53 7.84 -4.00
C GLY A 84 1.35 9.04 -4.94
N ALA A 85 0.13 9.26 -5.42
CA ALA A 85 -0.24 10.00 -6.62
C ALA A 85 -0.08 11.55 -6.62
N SER A 86 0.90 12.15 -5.92
CA SER A 86 0.90 13.62 -5.75
C SER A 86 1.69 14.45 -6.78
N GLU A 87 2.57 13.89 -7.62
CA GLU A 87 3.48 14.75 -8.44
C GLU A 87 3.51 14.49 -9.96
N GLU A 88 2.74 13.56 -10.52
CA GLU A 88 3.03 13.09 -11.89
C GLU A 88 2.09 13.60 -13.00
N ASN A 89 1.22 14.58 -12.73
CA ASN A 89 0.43 15.25 -13.77
C ASN A 89 1.26 16.24 -14.64
N LEU A 90 2.60 16.25 -14.52
CA LEU A 90 3.47 17.24 -15.17
C LEU A 90 4.55 16.65 -16.10
N ALA A 91 4.59 15.33 -16.34
CA ALA A 91 5.60 14.77 -17.24
C ALA A 91 5.13 14.78 -18.72
N PRO A 92 5.82 15.51 -19.63
CA PRO A 92 5.51 15.47 -21.05
C PRO A 92 5.77 14.08 -21.63
N SER A 93 4.82 13.61 -22.44
CA SER A 93 4.65 12.23 -22.94
C SER A 93 5.66 11.77 -24.01
N SER A 94 6.90 12.30 -24.02
CA SER A 94 7.86 12.04 -25.11
C SER A 94 9.24 11.50 -24.70
N SER A 95 9.46 11.12 -23.43
CA SER A 95 10.67 10.38 -23.05
C SER A 95 10.42 8.87 -22.98
N ASN A 96 11.40 8.06 -23.37
CA ASN A 96 11.41 6.61 -23.16
C ASN A 96 11.05 6.31 -21.70
N ARG A 97 9.80 5.90 -21.44
CA ARG A 97 9.35 5.53 -20.11
C ARG A 97 10.17 4.33 -19.67
N VAL A 98 11.10 4.55 -18.74
CA VAL A 98 11.85 3.48 -18.11
C VAL A 98 10.88 2.74 -17.21
N PHE A 99 10.38 1.61 -17.70
CA PHE A 99 9.49 0.76 -16.92
C PHE A 99 10.24 0.12 -15.76
N GLN A 100 9.56 0.00 -14.62
CA GLN A 100 10.01 -0.80 -13.50
C GLN A 100 10.22 -2.26 -13.95
N SER A 101 11.28 -2.89 -13.42
CA SER A 101 11.55 -4.31 -13.67
C SER A 101 10.36 -5.18 -13.25
N SER A 102 10.03 -6.22 -14.01
CA SER A 102 8.94 -7.13 -13.65
C SER A 102 9.11 -7.76 -12.28
N TRP A 103 10.34 -8.14 -11.90
CA TRP A 103 10.64 -8.65 -10.57
C TRP A 103 10.42 -7.61 -9.47
N ALA A 104 10.67 -6.35 -9.80
CA ALA A 104 10.43 -5.25 -8.89
C ALA A 104 8.93 -5.06 -8.62
N THR A 105 8.09 -5.21 -9.64
CA THR A 105 6.63 -5.19 -9.52
C THR A 105 6.11 -6.39 -8.72
N VAL A 106 6.59 -7.60 -9.04
CA VAL A 106 6.23 -8.83 -8.32
C VAL A 106 6.55 -8.70 -6.84
N PHE A 107 7.75 -8.20 -6.51
CA PHE A 107 8.17 -8.01 -5.12
C PHE A 107 7.35 -6.93 -4.41
N SER A 108 6.99 -5.84 -5.09
CA SER A 108 6.12 -4.80 -4.54
C SER A 108 4.72 -5.33 -4.19
N ILE A 109 4.12 -6.11 -5.10
CA ILE A 109 2.83 -6.77 -4.88
C ILE A 109 2.95 -7.78 -3.71
N TRP A 110 4.00 -8.59 -3.70
CA TRP A 110 4.25 -9.57 -2.63
C TRP A 110 4.41 -8.89 -1.27
N ASN A 111 5.23 -7.84 -1.17
CA ASN A 111 5.46 -7.09 0.06
C ASN A 111 4.19 -6.38 0.57
N THR A 112 3.33 -5.93 -0.35
CA THR A 112 2.05 -5.29 0.03
C THR A 112 1.04 -6.31 0.56
N MET A 113 1.02 -7.54 0.03
CA MET A 113 0.13 -8.61 0.52
C MET A 113 0.66 -9.30 1.77
N ILE A 114 1.97 -9.56 1.84
CA ILE A 114 2.60 -10.19 3.00
C ILE A 114 2.71 -9.15 4.10
N GLY A 115 1.65 -8.99 4.87
CA GLY A 115 1.58 -8.06 5.98
C GLY A 115 1.47 -8.76 7.32
N SER A 116 0.91 -8.04 8.28
CA SER A 116 0.64 -8.51 9.63
C SER A 116 -0.31 -9.71 9.69
N THR A 117 -1.09 -10.00 8.64
CA THR A 117 -1.97 -11.18 8.58
C THR A 117 -1.21 -12.51 8.65
N LEU A 118 0.08 -12.50 8.30
CA LEU A 118 0.96 -13.66 8.36
C LEU A 118 1.02 -14.28 9.77
N VAL A 119 0.88 -13.44 10.81
CA VAL A 119 0.93 -13.88 12.22
C VAL A 119 -0.29 -14.70 12.63
N ALA A 120 -1.39 -14.62 11.88
CA ALA A 120 -2.65 -15.30 12.15
C ALA A 120 -2.88 -16.55 11.29
N LEU A 121 -2.01 -16.81 10.30
CA LEU A 121 -2.12 -17.98 9.43
C LEU A 121 -1.99 -19.30 10.20
N PRO A 122 -1.02 -19.51 11.12
CA PRO A 122 -0.94 -20.74 11.90
C PRO A 122 -2.23 -21.04 12.67
N TYR A 123 -2.85 -20.01 13.25
CA TYR A 123 -4.15 -20.11 13.90
C TYR A 123 -5.26 -20.52 12.93
N GLY A 124 -5.33 -19.90 11.74
CA GLY A 124 -6.28 -20.29 10.70
C GLY A 124 -6.17 -21.76 10.33
N PHE A 125 -4.94 -22.28 10.13
CA PHE A 125 -4.70 -23.69 9.84
C PHE A 125 -5.12 -24.62 11.00
N SER A 126 -4.99 -24.17 12.25
CA SER A 126 -5.50 -24.91 13.41
C SER A 126 -7.03 -25.05 13.42
N CYS A 127 -7.75 -24.11 12.80
CA CYS A 127 -9.21 -24.11 12.66
C CYS A 127 -9.70 -24.89 11.43
N SER A 128 -8.95 -24.96 10.33
CA SER A 128 -9.36 -25.71 9.13
C SER A 128 -8.85 -27.15 9.09
N GLY A 129 -7.74 -27.44 9.77
CA GLY A 129 -6.90 -28.60 9.48
C GLY A 129 -5.99 -28.36 8.27
N VAL A 130 -4.93 -29.16 8.15
CA VAL A 130 -3.85 -28.93 7.15
C VAL A 130 -4.36 -29.13 5.72
N LEU A 131 -4.97 -30.28 5.41
CA LEU A 131 -5.37 -30.63 4.05
C LEU A 131 -6.45 -29.68 3.53
N LEU A 132 -7.50 -29.46 4.31
CA LEU A 132 -8.57 -28.52 3.96
C LEU A 132 -8.03 -27.08 3.88
N GLY A 133 -7.11 -26.71 4.78
CA GLY A 133 -6.51 -25.39 4.79
C GLY A 133 -5.71 -25.07 3.54
N ILE A 134 -4.89 -26.02 3.06
CA ILE A 134 -4.16 -25.89 1.79
C ILE A 134 -5.16 -25.72 0.62
N GLY A 135 -6.23 -26.53 0.61
CA GLY A 135 -7.30 -26.41 -0.38
C GLY A 135 -7.96 -25.03 -0.39
N ILE A 136 -8.23 -24.46 0.79
CA ILE A 136 -8.82 -23.11 0.93
C ILE A 136 -7.86 -22.03 0.45
N VAL A 137 -6.57 -22.09 0.81
CA VAL A 137 -5.56 -21.13 0.36
C VAL A 137 -5.45 -21.14 -1.17
N ILE A 138 -5.43 -22.33 -1.79
CA ILE A 138 -5.36 -22.46 -3.25
C ILE A 138 -6.65 -21.91 -3.88
N LEU A 139 -7.83 -22.32 -3.40
CA LEU A 139 -9.11 -21.91 -3.96
C LEU A 139 -9.29 -20.38 -3.88
N VAL A 140 -9.09 -19.80 -2.70
CA VAL A 140 -9.23 -18.35 -2.49
C VAL A 140 -8.12 -17.62 -3.27
N GLY A 141 -6.89 -18.13 -3.28
CA GLY A 141 -5.80 -17.56 -4.05
C GLY A 141 -6.10 -17.49 -5.55
N VAL A 142 -6.68 -18.55 -6.13
CA VAL A 142 -7.11 -18.56 -7.55
C VAL A 142 -8.23 -17.57 -7.81
N ILE A 143 -9.25 -17.51 -6.94
CA ILE A 143 -10.37 -16.56 -7.07
C ILE A 143 -9.87 -15.11 -6.98
N CYS A 144 -9.03 -14.80 -5.98
CA CYS A 144 -8.45 -13.47 -5.80
C CYS A 144 -7.51 -13.09 -6.95
N CYS A 145 -6.69 -14.03 -7.44
CA CYS A 145 -5.83 -13.81 -8.60
C CYS A 145 -6.65 -13.50 -9.86
N TYR A 146 -7.71 -14.27 -10.13
CA TYR A 146 -8.58 -14.03 -11.28
C TYR A 146 -9.28 -12.67 -11.20
N THR A 147 -9.87 -12.36 -10.05
CA THR A 147 -10.55 -11.07 -9.84
C THR A 147 -9.58 -9.89 -9.89
N CYS A 148 -8.37 -10.01 -9.35
CA CYS A 148 -7.35 -8.97 -9.45
C CYS A 148 -6.90 -8.74 -10.90
N ASN A 149 -6.68 -9.82 -11.66
CA ASN A 149 -6.38 -9.73 -13.08
C ASN A 149 -7.51 -9.08 -13.89
N LEU A 150 -8.77 -9.29 -13.49
CA LEU A 150 -9.92 -8.59 -14.06
C LEU A 150 -9.78 -7.07 -13.83
N VAL A 151 -9.53 -6.65 -12.60
CA VAL A 151 -9.31 -5.23 -12.25
C VAL A 151 -8.17 -4.63 -13.07
N VAL A 152 -7.05 -5.33 -13.18
CA VAL A 152 -5.88 -4.89 -13.97
C VAL A 152 -6.19 -4.78 -15.46
N ARG A 153 -6.96 -5.72 -16.01
CA ARG A 153 -7.29 -5.73 -17.44
C ARG A 153 -8.20 -4.58 -17.84
N TYR A 154 -9.18 -4.26 -17.01
CA TYR A 154 -10.18 -3.22 -17.29
C TYR A 154 -9.84 -1.84 -16.71
N GLY A 155 -8.92 -1.76 -15.75
CA GLY A 155 -8.53 -0.51 -15.09
C GLY A 155 -7.37 0.26 -15.72
N LYS A 156 -6.92 -0.09 -16.93
CA LYS A 156 -5.75 0.56 -17.58
C LYS A 156 -5.87 2.07 -17.74
N ASP A 157 -7.09 2.55 -17.94
CA ASP A 157 -7.39 3.96 -18.25
C ASP A 157 -7.85 4.75 -17.02
N PHE A 158 -7.98 4.11 -15.85
CA PHE A 158 -8.53 4.72 -14.64
C PHE A 158 -7.48 4.80 -13.54
N PRO A 159 -7.32 5.97 -12.90
CA PRO A 159 -6.35 6.13 -11.81
C PRO A 159 -6.75 5.34 -10.56
N ASP A 160 -8.06 5.22 -10.30
CA ASP A 160 -8.61 4.62 -9.08
C ASP A 160 -9.64 3.51 -9.36
N PHE A 161 -9.70 2.54 -8.44
CA PHE A 161 -10.65 1.44 -8.51
C PHE A 161 -12.12 1.91 -8.42
N GLY A 162 -12.38 3.00 -7.69
CA GLY A 162 -13.72 3.60 -7.60
C GLY A 162 -14.23 4.12 -8.94
N ASP A 163 -13.36 4.82 -9.69
CA ASP A 163 -13.70 5.38 -10.99
C ASP A 163 -13.96 4.28 -12.04
N LEU A 164 -13.18 3.20 -11.97
CA LEU A 164 -13.40 2.01 -12.78
C LEU A 164 -14.81 1.42 -12.58
N MET A 165 -15.27 1.34 -11.33
CA MET A 165 -16.61 0.83 -11.04
C MET A 165 -17.70 1.78 -11.51
N GLN A 166 -17.49 3.09 -11.40
CA GLN A 166 -18.44 4.09 -11.89
C GLN A 166 -18.65 3.96 -13.41
N TYR A 167 -17.56 3.78 -14.16
CA TYR A 167 -17.61 3.69 -15.61
C TYR A 167 -18.37 2.44 -16.09
N HIS A 168 -18.13 1.27 -15.48
CA HIS A 168 -18.74 0.01 -15.93
C HIS A 168 -20.13 -0.27 -15.34
N PHE A 169 -20.38 0.12 -14.09
CA PHE A 169 -21.59 -0.27 -13.33
C PHE A 169 -22.42 0.91 -12.85
N GLY A 170 -21.97 2.14 -13.10
CA GLY A 170 -22.65 3.37 -12.70
C GLY A 170 -22.41 3.80 -11.25
N GLN A 171 -23.01 4.93 -10.89
CA GLN A 171 -22.74 5.63 -9.62
C GLN A 171 -23.16 4.85 -8.36
N ARG A 172 -24.21 4.02 -8.44
CA ARG A 172 -24.65 3.20 -7.30
C ARG A 172 -23.61 2.14 -6.93
N ALA A 173 -23.00 1.52 -7.94
CA ALA A 173 -21.95 0.52 -7.74
C ALA A 173 -20.65 1.15 -7.24
N GLN A 174 -20.32 2.36 -7.68
CA GLN A 174 -19.20 3.14 -7.14
C GLN A 174 -19.37 3.40 -5.64
N VAL A 175 -20.54 3.92 -5.21
CA VAL A 175 -20.79 4.18 -3.78
C VAL A 175 -20.74 2.90 -2.95
N LEU A 176 -21.32 1.79 -3.45
CA LEU A 176 -21.23 0.50 -2.77
C LEU A 176 -19.77 0.04 -2.63
N THR A 177 -18.99 0.10 -3.71
CA THR A 177 -17.60 -0.34 -3.73
C THR A 177 -16.73 0.48 -2.80
N LEU A 178 -16.88 1.81 -2.83
CA LEU A 178 -16.18 2.72 -1.93
C LEU A 178 -16.57 2.46 -0.47
N SER A 179 -17.86 2.25 -0.18
CA SER A 179 -18.34 1.96 1.17
C SER A 179 -17.74 0.66 1.73
N VAL A 180 -17.73 -0.41 0.94
CA VAL A 180 -17.11 -1.69 1.32
C VAL A 180 -15.60 -1.53 1.51
N SER A 181 -14.93 -0.78 0.63
CA SER A 181 -13.50 -0.51 0.71
C SER A 181 -13.12 0.24 1.99
N VAL A 182 -13.90 1.27 2.35
CA VAL A 182 -13.71 2.02 3.61
C VAL A 182 -13.95 1.11 4.82
N PHE A 183 -14.95 0.23 4.78
CA PHE A 183 -15.20 -0.72 5.87
C PHE A 183 -14.04 -1.70 6.06
N VAL A 184 -13.49 -2.24 4.97
CA VAL A 184 -12.30 -3.11 5.02
C VAL A 184 -11.10 -2.36 5.59
N LEU A 185 -10.86 -1.12 5.16
CA LEU A 185 -9.76 -0.30 5.66
C LEU A 185 -9.92 0.01 7.16
N LEU A 186 -11.13 0.33 7.61
CA LEU A 186 -11.43 0.52 9.03
C LEU A 186 -11.12 -0.76 9.85
N GLY A 187 -11.54 -1.92 9.34
CA GLY A 187 -11.24 -3.21 9.95
C GLY A 187 -9.72 -3.47 10.06
N ALA A 188 -8.97 -3.16 8.99
CA ALA A 188 -7.52 -3.25 9.00
C ALA A 188 -6.89 -2.30 10.04
N CYS A 189 -7.36 -1.05 10.15
CA CYS A 189 -6.88 -0.10 11.17
C CYS A 189 -7.11 -0.62 12.59
N ILE A 190 -8.29 -1.20 12.87
CA ILE A 190 -8.59 -1.80 14.18
C ILE A 190 -7.65 -2.98 14.46
N ALA A 191 -7.46 -3.88 13.48
CA ALA A 191 -6.56 -5.02 13.62
C ALA A 191 -5.11 -4.56 13.87
N TYR A 192 -4.62 -3.56 13.13
CA TYR A 192 -3.30 -2.98 13.35
C TYR A 192 -3.16 -2.37 14.73
N HIS A 193 -4.16 -1.64 15.22
CA HIS A 193 -4.13 -1.10 16.58
C HIS A 193 -4.05 -2.21 17.64
N VAL A 194 -4.80 -3.30 17.46
CA VAL A 194 -4.75 -4.48 18.35
C VAL A 194 -3.39 -5.18 18.29
N LEU A 195 -2.78 -5.32 17.11
CA LEU A 195 -1.45 -5.93 17.01
C LEU A 195 -0.35 -5.03 17.58
N MET A 196 -0.42 -3.73 17.30
CA MET A 196 0.54 -2.76 17.83
C MET A 196 0.48 -2.67 19.36
N LYS A 197 -0.71 -2.69 19.98
CA LYS A 197 -0.81 -2.65 21.45
C LYS A 197 -0.18 -3.92 22.06
N GLN A 198 -0.34 -5.07 21.42
CA GLN A 198 0.18 -6.35 21.90
C GLN A 198 1.71 -6.40 21.78
N CYS A 199 2.25 -5.95 20.65
CA CYS A 199 3.69 -5.82 20.44
C CYS A 199 4.31 -4.78 21.37
N ALA A 200 3.66 -3.62 21.55
CA ALA A 200 4.13 -2.61 22.48
C ALA A 200 4.12 -3.15 23.91
N TYR A 201 3.03 -3.83 24.33
CA TYR A 201 2.93 -4.40 25.66
C TYR A 201 4.09 -5.34 25.96
N THR A 202 4.33 -6.31 25.07
CA THR A 202 5.39 -7.32 25.20
C THR A 202 6.80 -6.72 25.16
N VAL A 203 7.07 -5.78 24.25
CA VAL A 203 8.39 -5.13 24.14
C VAL A 203 8.71 -4.28 25.37
N PHE A 204 7.78 -3.45 25.83
CA PHE A 204 8.02 -2.62 27.01
C PHE A 204 8.15 -3.46 28.28
N HIS A 205 7.36 -4.52 28.43
CA HIS A 205 7.49 -5.44 29.56
C HIS A 205 8.86 -6.10 29.58
N ALA A 206 9.31 -6.67 28.46
CA ALA A 206 10.63 -7.28 28.34
C ALA A 206 11.77 -6.27 28.61
N ALA A 207 11.61 -5.01 28.19
CA ALA A 207 12.58 -3.96 28.47
C ALA A 207 12.63 -3.59 29.97
N PHE A 208 11.48 -3.50 30.65
CA PHE A 208 11.42 -3.24 32.09
C PHE A 208 12.03 -4.38 32.90
N ASP A 209 11.74 -5.63 32.52
CA ASP A 209 12.33 -6.82 33.14
C ASP A 209 13.85 -6.81 32.97
N TRP A 210 14.35 -6.52 31.76
CA TRP A 210 15.79 -6.43 31.49
C TRP A 210 16.48 -5.32 32.29
N LEU A 211 15.82 -4.17 32.46
CA LEU A 211 16.32 -3.04 33.25
C LEU A 211 16.04 -3.16 34.75
N HIS A 212 15.38 -4.24 35.20
CA HIS A 212 14.99 -4.47 36.60
C HIS A 212 14.12 -3.34 37.20
N ILE A 213 13.35 -2.64 36.36
CA ILE A 213 12.47 -1.54 36.75
C ILE A 213 11.09 -2.09 37.10
N GLN A 214 10.69 -1.97 38.37
CA GLN A 214 9.37 -2.40 38.84
C GLN A 214 8.30 -1.35 38.52
N VAL A 215 7.73 -1.43 37.32
CA VAL A 215 6.63 -0.56 36.86
C VAL A 215 5.41 -1.41 36.55
N HIS A 216 4.24 -1.00 37.06
CA HIS A 216 2.95 -1.61 36.71
C HIS A 216 2.55 -1.23 35.28
N TRP A 217 3.08 -1.97 34.31
CA TRP A 217 2.76 -1.80 32.90
C TRP A 217 1.45 -2.53 32.55
N SER A 218 0.42 -1.78 32.13
CA SER A 218 -0.90 -2.34 31.80
C SER A 218 -1.14 -2.37 30.28
N PRO A 219 -1.96 -3.31 29.77
CA PRO A 219 -2.37 -3.32 28.35
C PRO A 219 -3.09 -2.03 27.92
N ALA A 220 -3.78 -1.36 28.84
CA ALA A 220 -4.43 -0.08 28.58
C ALA A 220 -3.40 1.05 28.33
N ALA A 221 -2.30 1.06 29.08
CA ALA A 221 -1.21 2.01 28.87
C ALA A 221 -0.53 1.77 27.50
N ALA A 222 -0.33 0.50 27.10
CA ALA A 222 0.18 0.15 25.79
C ALA A 222 -0.72 0.66 24.65
N ALA A 223 -2.04 0.49 24.78
CA ALA A 223 -3.00 1.02 23.80
C ALA A 223 -2.94 2.55 23.69
N PHE A 224 -2.77 3.26 24.81
CA PHE A 224 -2.62 4.72 24.81
C PHE A 224 -1.33 5.17 24.11
N ILE A 225 -0.20 4.48 24.32
CA ILE A 225 1.05 4.77 23.60
C ILE A 225 0.88 4.63 22.09
N VAL A 226 0.15 3.60 21.62
CA VAL A 226 -0.12 3.43 20.19
C VAL A 226 -0.95 4.59 19.64
N CYS A 227 -1.90 5.13 20.41
CA CYS A 227 -2.64 6.34 20.00
C CYS A 227 -1.74 7.56 19.84
N LEU A 228 -0.64 7.66 20.60
CA LEU A 228 0.35 8.73 20.44
C LEU A 228 1.15 8.64 19.12
N LEU A 229 1.07 7.53 18.39
CA LEU A 229 1.63 7.39 17.04
C LEU A 229 0.72 8.02 15.96
N PHE A 230 -0.55 8.32 16.27
CA PHE A 230 -1.49 8.92 15.32
C PHE A 230 -1.03 10.26 14.72
N PRO A 231 -0.44 11.21 15.47
CA PRO A 231 0.14 12.42 14.88
C PRO A 231 1.25 12.10 13.86
N LEU A 232 2.04 11.05 14.10
CA LEU A 232 3.08 10.57 13.19
C LEU A 232 2.50 10.03 11.87
N THR A 233 1.30 9.45 11.92
CA THR A 233 0.59 9.01 10.70
C THR A 233 -0.03 10.15 9.89
N ASN A 234 -0.14 11.35 10.47
CA ASN A 234 -0.65 12.55 9.81
C ASN A 234 0.48 13.44 9.24
N VAL A 235 1.72 12.95 9.19
CA VAL A 235 2.82 13.66 8.55
C VAL A 235 2.49 13.84 7.07
N LYS A 236 2.51 15.10 6.61
CA LYS A 236 2.09 15.49 5.26
C LYS A 236 3.01 14.93 4.17
N ASP A 237 4.27 14.67 4.51
CA ASP A 237 5.27 14.15 3.59
C ASP A 237 5.21 12.61 3.53
N PHE A 238 4.53 12.09 2.51
CA PHE A 238 4.45 10.65 2.25
C PHE A 238 5.81 9.97 2.08
N SER A 239 6.85 10.69 1.66
CA SER A 239 8.21 10.16 1.46
C SER A 239 8.81 9.55 2.74
N THR A 240 8.57 10.17 3.89
CA THR A 240 9.05 9.69 5.19
C THR A 240 8.38 8.38 5.60
N LEU A 241 7.08 8.26 5.36
CA LEU A 241 6.32 7.03 5.62
C LEU A 241 6.75 5.90 4.69
N VAL A 242 6.99 6.23 3.42
CA VAL A 242 7.50 5.31 2.41
C VAL A 242 8.88 4.78 2.85
N PHE A 243 9.81 5.65 3.23
CA PHE A 243 11.11 5.26 3.78
C PHE A 243 10.98 4.36 5.02
N LEU A 244 10.08 4.68 5.95
CA LEU A 244 9.85 3.88 7.15
C LEU A 244 9.32 2.46 6.82
N ASN A 245 8.42 2.36 5.84
CA ASN A 245 7.87 1.07 5.39
C ASN A 245 8.95 0.10 4.88
N SER A 246 10.05 0.63 4.31
CA SER A 246 11.16 -0.22 3.87
C SER A 246 11.89 -0.95 4.99
N PHE A 247 11.89 -0.42 6.21
CA PHE A 247 12.44 -1.16 7.36
C PHE A 247 11.60 -2.40 7.71
N GLY A 248 10.34 -2.46 7.28
CA GLY A 248 9.48 -3.62 7.53
C GLY A 248 9.91 -4.88 6.78
N ILE A 249 10.56 -4.74 5.62
CA ILE A 249 10.92 -5.88 4.75
C ILE A 249 11.87 -6.87 5.45
N PRO A 250 13.01 -6.45 6.05
CA PRO A 250 13.87 -7.37 6.80
C PRO A 250 13.14 -8.09 7.95
N PHE A 251 12.30 -7.40 8.71
CA PHE A 251 11.53 -7.99 9.81
C PHE A 251 10.51 -9.02 9.31
N LEU A 252 9.88 -8.74 8.17
CA LEU A 252 8.96 -9.67 7.51
C LEU A 252 9.69 -10.93 7.05
N VAL A 253 10.82 -10.80 6.36
CA VAL A 253 11.64 -11.94 5.91
C VAL A 253 12.14 -12.74 7.11
N PHE A 254 12.58 -12.07 8.17
CA PHE A 254 12.96 -12.70 9.44
C PHE A 254 11.79 -13.48 10.06
N THR A 255 10.58 -12.92 10.08
CA THR A 255 9.39 -13.59 10.62
C THR A 255 9.05 -14.85 9.84
N ILE A 256 9.10 -14.80 8.50
CA ILE A 256 8.90 -15.98 7.64
C ILE A 256 9.96 -17.04 7.94
N TYR A 257 11.23 -16.64 7.98
CA TYR A 257 12.34 -17.54 8.29
C TYR A 257 12.18 -18.19 9.66
N PHE A 258 11.86 -17.40 10.69
CA PHE A 258 11.68 -17.86 12.06
C PHE A 258 10.57 -18.93 12.17
N ILE A 259 9.39 -18.65 11.59
CA ILE A 259 8.26 -19.58 11.62
C ILE A 259 8.58 -20.87 10.86
N THR A 260 9.14 -20.75 9.66
CA THR A 260 9.45 -21.91 8.82
C THR A 260 10.57 -22.77 9.41
N PHE A 261 11.61 -22.16 9.99
CA PHE A 261 12.68 -22.86 10.70
C PHE A 261 12.15 -23.68 11.88
N HIS A 262 11.30 -23.08 12.73
CA HIS A 262 10.69 -23.79 13.85
C HIS A 262 9.80 -24.96 13.39
N GLY A 263 9.01 -24.76 12.33
CA GLY A 263 8.22 -25.83 11.74
C GLY A 263 9.04 -27.00 11.22
N ILE A 264 10.12 -26.72 10.47
CA ILE A 264 11.02 -27.76 9.95
C ILE A 264 11.70 -28.50 11.11
N ARG A 265 12.16 -27.76 12.13
CA ARG A 265 12.80 -28.35 13.31
C ARG A 265 11.85 -29.30 14.04
N ALA A 266 10.59 -28.91 14.25
CA ALA A 266 9.59 -29.75 14.91
C ALA A 266 9.34 -31.07 14.16
N ILE A 267 9.30 -31.01 12.82
CA ILE A 267 9.19 -32.21 11.96
C ILE A 267 10.45 -33.08 12.10
N ALA A 268 11.64 -32.47 12.04
CA ALA A 268 12.91 -33.18 12.10
C ALA A 268 13.13 -33.88 13.45
N THR A 269 12.69 -33.28 14.56
CA THR A 269 12.79 -33.86 15.91
C THR A 269 11.66 -34.84 16.23
N HIS A 270 10.78 -35.16 15.28
CA HIS A 270 9.62 -36.04 15.48
C HIS A 270 8.77 -35.62 16.69
N ALA A 271 8.51 -34.32 16.81
CA ALA A 271 7.64 -33.79 17.86
C ALA A 271 6.26 -34.48 17.81
N PRO A 272 5.56 -34.67 18.95
CA PRO A 272 4.29 -35.40 18.98
C PRO A 272 3.22 -34.73 18.10
N MET A 273 2.91 -35.38 16.97
CA MET A 273 1.98 -34.87 15.95
C MET A 273 0.51 -35.23 16.25
N ASP A 274 0.22 -35.92 17.36
CA ASP A 274 -1.07 -36.59 17.61
C ASP A 274 -2.30 -35.67 17.70
N ALA A 275 -2.10 -34.38 17.96
CA ALA A 275 -3.20 -33.41 17.92
C ALA A 275 -3.03 -32.35 16.81
N ILE A 276 -2.24 -32.68 15.78
CA ILE A 276 -2.25 -31.95 14.50
C ILE A 276 -3.34 -32.58 13.66
N GLU A 277 -4.29 -31.75 13.30
CA GLU A 277 -5.45 -32.17 12.55
C GLU A 277 -5.08 -32.06 11.07
N PHE A 278 -4.56 -33.17 10.53
CA PHE A 278 -4.18 -33.23 9.12
C PHE A 278 -5.39 -33.17 8.18
N GLY A 279 -6.57 -33.60 8.66
CA GLY A 279 -7.80 -33.67 7.89
C GLY A 279 -8.53 -32.34 7.76
N ALA A 280 -9.85 -32.39 7.94
CA ALA A 280 -10.77 -31.27 7.77
C ALA A 280 -11.50 -30.97 9.08
N LYS A 281 -11.60 -29.69 9.44
CA LYS A 281 -12.41 -29.20 10.56
C LYS A 281 -13.55 -28.33 10.07
N SER A 282 -14.67 -28.35 10.79
CA SER A 282 -15.87 -27.56 10.46
C SER A 282 -15.70 -26.05 10.66
N THR A 283 -14.71 -25.61 11.45
CA THR A 283 -14.39 -24.19 11.70
C THR A 283 -13.49 -23.58 10.62
N PHE A 284 -13.35 -24.24 9.47
CA PHE A 284 -12.52 -23.81 8.34
C PHE A 284 -12.85 -22.42 7.79
N GLY A 285 -14.09 -21.94 8.00
CA GLY A 285 -14.52 -20.60 7.57
C GLY A 285 -13.65 -19.48 8.15
N VAL A 286 -13.05 -19.68 9.33
CA VAL A 286 -12.12 -18.73 9.95
C VAL A 286 -10.88 -18.54 9.08
N LEU A 287 -10.26 -19.63 8.60
CA LEU A 287 -9.14 -19.53 7.69
C LEU A 287 -9.55 -18.83 6.40
N GLY A 288 -10.71 -19.18 5.84
CA GLY A 288 -11.28 -18.54 4.64
C GLY A 288 -11.33 -17.02 4.76
N GLY A 289 -11.82 -16.50 5.88
CA GLY A 289 -11.84 -15.06 6.17
C GLY A 289 -10.45 -14.45 6.24
N ILE A 290 -9.51 -15.08 6.97
CA ILE A 290 -8.12 -14.61 7.10
C ILE A 290 -7.44 -14.55 5.73
N VAL A 291 -7.55 -15.61 4.92
CA VAL A 291 -6.86 -15.66 3.61
C VAL A 291 -7.51 -14.73 2.60
N THR A 292 -8.83 -14.53 2.64
CA THR A 292 -9.53 -13.59 1.76
C THR A 292 -9.03 -12.15 1.99
N LEU A 293 -8.87 -11.75 3.25
CA LEU A 293 -8.30 -10.45 3.59
C LEU A 293 -6.81 -10.38 3.25
N SER A 294 -6.07 -11.48 3.40
CA SER A 294 -4.63 -11.52 3.10
C SER A 294 -4.33 -11.39 1.59
N PHE A 295 -5.16 -11.98 0.72
CA PHE A 295 -5.03 -11.87 -0.74
C PHE A 295 -5.66 -10.59 -1.33
N PHE A 296 -6.11 -9.66 -0.48
CA PHE A 296 -6.81 -8.46 -0.90
C PHE A 296 -5.84 -7.31 -1.24
N ILE A 297 -5.62 -7.07 -2.54
CA ILE A 297 -4.85 -5.92 -3.05
C ILE A 297 -5.58 -5.16 -4.15
N HIS A 298 -6.83 -5.54 -4.46
CA HIS A 298 -7.61 -5.02 -5.60
C HIS A 298 -7.72 -3.50 -5.64
N ASN A 299 -7.79 -2.85 -4.47
CA ASN A 299 -7.88 -1.39 -4.36
C ASN A 299 -6.53 -0.68 -4.56
N ALA A 300 -5.42 -1.36 -4.28
CA ALA A 300 -4.07 -0.78 -4.35
C ALA A 300 -3.31 -1.21 -5.60
N ILE A 301 -3.84 -2.15 -6.41
CA ILE A 301 -3.10 -2.72 -7.52
C ILE A 301 -2.80 -1.72 -8.64
N GLN A 302 -3.72 -0.80 -8.96
CA GLN A 302 -3.57 0.15 -10.07
C GLN A 302 -2.34 1.07 -9.90
N PRO A 303 -2.14 1.75 -8.75
CA PRO A 303 -0.90 2.50 -8.50
C PRO A 303 0.37 1.66 -8.61
N ILE A 304 0.33 0.39 -8.22
CA ILE A 304 1.51 -0.51 -8.23
C ILE A 304 1.93 -0.84 -9.66
N ILE A 305 0.96 -1.19 -10.52
CA ILE A 305 1.26 -1.64 -11.88
C ILE A 305 1.49 -0.49 -12.86
N ARG A 306 1.09 0.74 -12.54
CA ARG A 306 1.15 1.91 -13.44
C ARG A 306 2.56 2.19 -13.99
N ASN A 307 3.59 1.88 -13.23
CA ASN A 307 5.00 2.07 -13.62
C ASN A 307 5.65 0.81 -14.24
N SER A 308 4.90 -0.28 -14.35
CA SER A 308 5.38 -1.57 -14.86
C SER A 308 5.19 -1.67 -16.37
N ASN A 309 5.77 -2.68 -17.02
CA ASN A 309 5.57 -2.90 -18.45
C ASN A 309 4.16 -3.47 -18.74
N PRO A 310 3.31 -2.78 -19.54
CA PRO A 310 1.96 -3.25 -19.88
C PRO A 310 1.88 -4.62 -20.54
N ALA A 311 2.94 -5.05 -21.23
CA ALA A 311 3.01 -6.37 -21.86
C ALA A 311 3.04 -7.52 -20.85
N HIS A 312 3.39 -7.24 -19.59
CA HIS A 312 3.61 -8.25 -18.57
C HIS A 312 2.71 -8.14 -17.34
N TYR A 313 1.77 -7.18 -17.29
CA TYR A 313 0.90 -6.96 -16.13
C TYR A 313 0.25 -8.24 -15.59
N THR A 314 -0.46 -8.99 -16.45
CA THR A 314 -1.16 -10.21 -16.06
C THR A 314 -0.21 -11.29 -15.55
N ARG A 315 0.97 -11.42 -16.20
CA ARG A 315 1.99 -12.38 -15.78
C ARG A 315 2.54 -12.00 -14.41
N ASP A 316 2.95 -10.75 -14.23
CA ASP A 316 3.63 -10.28 -13.02
C ASP A 316 2.67 -10.35 -11.81
N VAL A 317 1.39 -9.99 -11.98
CA VAL A 317 0.35 -10.16 -10.95
C VAL A 317 0.16 -11.64 -10.61
N THR A 318 0.03 -12.51 -11.61
CA THR A 318 -0.17 -13.94 -11.37
C THR A 318 1.01 -14.58 -10.65
N VAL A 319 2.24 -14.26 -11.07
CA VAL A 319 3.47 -14.73 -10.41
C VAL A 319 3.52 -14.25 -8.95
N ALA A 320 3.14 -12.99 -8.69
CA ALA A 320 3.08 -12.47 -7.32
C ALA A 320 2.05 -13.21 -6.45
N TYR A 321 0.85 -13.48 -6.97
CA TYR A 321 -0.18 -14.26 -6.27
C TYR A 321 0.28 -15.69 -5.95
N VAL A 322 0.97 -16.35 -6.89
CA VAL A 322 1.55 -17.69 -6.66
C VAL A 322 2.62 -17.63 -5.57
N LEU A 323 3.51 -16.64 -5.61
CA LEU A 323 4.55 -16.46 -4.61
C LEU A 323 3.96 -16.21 -3.21
N VAL A 324 2.92 -15.39 -3.12
CA VAL A 324 2.19 -15.14 -1.87
C VAL A 324 1.48 -16.42 -1.38
N GLY A 325 0.82 -17.17 -2.26
CA GLY A 325 0.17 -18.43 -1.90
C GLY A 325 1.15 -19.48 -1.36
N ILE A 326 2.33 -19.60 -1.97
CA ILE A 326 3.41 -20.46 -1.46
C ILE A 326 3.85 -19.98 -0.08
N SER A 327 4.07 -18.67 0.08
CA SER A 327 4.51 -18.08 1.35
C SER A 327 3.49 -18.31 2.48
N TYR A 328 2.20 -18.08 2.21
CA TYR A 328 1.12 -18.31 3.18
C TYR A 328 0.93 -19.78 3.53
N THR A 329 1.06 -20.66 2.54
CA THR A 329 0.99 -22.11 2.79
C THR A 329 2.17 -22.57 3.64
N ALA A 330 3.38 -22.13 3.30
CA ALA A 330 4.59 -22.47 4.05
C ALA A 330 4.49 -21.99 5.50
N VAL A 331 4.19 -20.71 5.72
CA VAL A 331 4.08 -20.14 7.07
C VAL A 331 2.91 -20.73 7.85
N GLY A 332 1.75 -20.90 7.20
CA GLY A 332 0.56 -21.41 7.87
C GLY A 332 0.71 -22.86 8.31
N VAL A 333 1.20 -23.74 7.42
CA VAL A 333 1.40 -25.16 7.74
C VAL A 333 2.59 -25.35 8.68
N LEU A 334 3.75 -24.78 8.36
CA LEU A 334 4.96 -24.95 9.20
C LEU A 334 4.80 -24.25 10.55
N GLY A 335 4.09 -23.13 10.62
CA GLY A 335 3.75 -22.50 11.90
C GLY A 335 2.76 -23.32 12.72
N TYR A 336 1.76 -23.95 12.08
CA TYR A 336 0.83 -24.83 12.79
C TYR A 336 1.51 -26.10 13.33
N VAL A 337 2.48 -26.64 12.58
CA VAL A 337 3.27 -27.81 13.01
C VAL A 337 4.34 -27.43 14.04
N GLY A 338 5.01 -26.29 13.83
CA GLY A 338 6.19 -25.86 14.58
C GLY A 338 5.93 -25.30 15.96
N PHE A 339 4.72 -24.79 16.21
CA PHE A 339 4.36 -24.19 17.49
C PHE A 339 3.38 -25.10 18.25
N PRO A 340 3.90 -25.92 19.19
CA PRO A 340 3.09 -26.81 20.01
C PRO A 340 2.18 -26.07 21.01
N ARG A 341 1.18 -26.82 21.48
CA ARG A 341 -0.09 -26.37 22.07
C ARG A 341 0.08 -25.71 23.45
N GLY A 342 -0.17 -24.40 23.52
CA GLY A 342 -0.79 -23.78 24.69
C GLY A 342 -2.29 -23.64 24.43
N HIS A 343 -3.14 -24.27 25.22
CA HIS A 343 -4.59 -24.03 25.12
C HIS A 343 -4.89 -22.60 25.62
N PRO A 344 -5.61 -21.75 24.85
CA PRO A 344 -6.00 -21.86 23.44
C PRO A 344 -4.92 -21.37 22.45
N PHE A 345 -4.92 -21.92 21.22
CA PHE A 345 -4.03 -21.48 20.14
C PHE A 345 -4.30 -20.00 19.85
N GLN A 346 -3.28 -19.16 20.03
CA GLN A 346 -3.44 -17.71 19.96
C GLN A 346 -3.61 -17.25 18.52
N GLN A 347 -4.49 -16.28 18.29
CA GLN A 347 -4.71 -15.68 16.96
C GLN A 347 -3.46 -14.97 16.45
N ASN A 348 -2.67 -14.39 17.35
CA ASN A 348 -1.34 -13.88 17.06
C ASN A 348 -0.34 -14.92 17.55
N PHE A 349 0.40 -15.55 16.62
CA PHE A 349 1.34 -16.60 17.01
C PHE A 349 2.46 -16.10 17.94
N LEU A 350 2.79 -14.80 17.92
CA LEU A 350 3.81 -14.24 18.82
C LEU A 350 3.39 -14.35 20.29
N ASP A 351 2.09 -14.37 20.58
CA ASP A 351 1.58 -14.54 21.94
C ASP A 351 1.73 -15.98 22.45
N ALA A 352 2.12 -16.92 21.58
CA ALA A 352 2.51 -18.27 22.00
C ALA A 352 3.87 -18.27 22.73
N PHE A 353 4.64 -17.19 22.65
CA PHE A 353 5.91 -17.02 23.37
C PHE A 353 5.71 -16.10 24.56
N PRO A 354 5.44 -16.64 25.77
CA PRO A 354 5.41 -15.81 26.96
C PRO A 354 6.78 -15.16 27.18
N VAL A 355 6.78 -13.94 27.71
CA VAL A 355 7.98 -13.31 28.25
C VAL A 355 8.35 -14.09 29.52
N GLU A 356 9.04 -15.22 29.36
CA GLU A 356 9.48 -16.02 30.51
C GLU A 356 10.47 -15.19 31.34
N TYR A 357 10.18 -15.09 32.65
CA TYR A 357 11.16 -14.71 33.65
C TYR A 357 12.45 -15.49 33.37
N VAL A 358 13.56 -14.78 33.17
CA VAL A 358 14.91 -15.29 32.84
C VAL A 358 15.53 -16.11 34.01
N GLY A 359 14.72 -16.89 34.73
CA GLY A 359 15.06 -17.46 36.02
C GLY A 359 15.01 -18.97 36.17
N HIS A 360 14.16 -19.75 35.46
CA HIS A 360 14.02 -21.15 35.90
C HIS A 360 13.59 -22.28 34.94
N ASP A 361 13.06 -22.04 33.73
CA ASP A 361 12.42 -23.13 32.97
C ASP A 361 12.94 -23.35 31.54
N MET A 362 14.25 -23.21 31.30
CA MET A 362 14.87 -23.68 30.04
C MET A 362 14.83 -25.22 29.83
N ASN A 363 14.29 -25.99 30.79
CA ASN A 363 14.27 -27.45 30.72
C ASN A 363 12.97 -28.05 30.16
N ASN A 364 11.91 -27.26 29.93
CA ASN A 364 10.60 -27.79 29.49
C ASN A 364 10.35 -27.74 27.98
N TRP A 365 11.36 -27.35 27.18
CA TRP A 365 11.27 -27.31 25.72
C TRP A 365 12.23 -28.30 25.03
N ARG A 366 12.25 -29.55 25.52
CA ARG A 366 12.85 -30.69 24.81
C ARG A 366 11.84 -31.43 23.97
#